data_AF-A0A0D2DUK2-F1
#
_entry.id   AF-A0A0D2DUK2-F1
#
_cell.length_a   1.000
_cell.length_b   1.000
_cell.length_c   1.000
_cell.angle_alpha   90.00
_cell.angle_beta   90.00
_cell.angle_gamma   90.00
#
_symmetry.space_group_name_H-M   'P 1'
#
loop_
_entity.id
_entity.type
_entity.pdbx_description
1 polymer ?
#
loop_
_entity_poly.entity_id
_entity_poly.type
_entity_poly.pdbx_seq_one_letter_code
_entity_poly.pdbx_strand_id
1 'polypeptide(L)'
;MPPSWRTGLVNAFPIPEDRLKSKKGFSRKAIDEEVSPDSPEPDVPALPGGPFKFFELPAEIRNKIYGLILFGKPGYRGKDGRKKTRTSILAVSRRMHQETSYILYSSLSFRIFPLQDFTPAPIIQELRPMYRAMVTKLEMVVGSSWASPPKTWRVSKLLARRLGKLSAVQSLRLFVQCDPSTPTYEKYRVSLNFYTDFCGDLLRDVLAVMPRLEYIEVDGNPGVDTQGPLVSRLLTEADFKGKTWTLGPTKPFATPEGIKVLFWV
;
A
#
# COMPACT_ATOMS: atom_id res chain seq x y z
N MET A 1 -12.03 48.76 -1.47
CA MET A 1 -11.79 47.30 -1.65
C MET A 1 -11.39 47.07 -3.10
N PRO A 2 -10.26 46.39 -3.40
CA PRO A 2 -9.90 46.14 -4.78
C PRO A 2 -10.85 45.08 -5.38
N PRO A 3 -11.23 45.19 -6.67
CA PRO A 3 -12.14 44.25 -7.30
C PRO A 3 -11.54 42.84 -7.32
N SER A 4 -12.32 41.84 -6.93
CA SER A 4 -11.89 40.45 -6.97
C SER A 4 -11.61 40.03 -8.42
N TRP A 5 -10.47 39.40 -8.70
CA TRP A 5 -10.10 38.86 -10.02
C TRP A 5 -11.14 37.88 -10.64
N ARG A 6 -12.15 37.44 -9.86
CA ARG A 6 -13.25 36.57 -10.31
C ARG A 6 -14.32 37.29 -11.12
N THR A 7 -14.47 38.61 -11.01
CA THR A 7 -15.51 39.35 -11.74
C THR A 7 -15.25 39.50 -13.24
N GLY A 8 -14.06 39.15 -13.74
CA GLY A 8 -13.70 39.23 -15.17
C GLY A 8 -13.82 37.92 -15.96
N LEU A 9 -14.10 36.78 -15.31
CA LEU A 9 -14.04 35.46 -15.96
C LEU A 9 -15.38 34.93 -16.51
N VAL A 10 -16.47 35.66 -16.30
CA VAL A 10 -17.81 35.21 -16.72
C VAL A 10 -18.01 35.31 -18.23
N ASN A 11 -17.18 36.09 -18.94
CA ASN A 11 -17.34 36.35 -20.39
C ASN A 11 -16.16 35.90 -21.27
N ALA A 12 -15.16 35.19 -20.71
CA ALA A 12 -13.94 34.85 -21.46
C ALA A 12 -14.09 33.66 -22.43
N PHE A 13 -15.20 32.91 -22.35
CA PHE A 13 -15.49 31.78 -23.22
C PHE A 13 -16.94 31.85 -23.71
N PRO A 14 -17.20 32.19 -24.98
CA PRO A 14 -18.54 32.06 -25.54
C PRO A 14 -18.95 30.59 -25.53
N ILE A 15 -20.01 30.29 -24.78
CA ILE A 15 -20.62 28.96 -24.70
C ILE A 15 -21.35 28.72 -26.03
N PRO A 16 -21.09 27.63 -26.77
CA PRO A 16 -21.85 27.30 -27.98
C PRO A 16 -23.35 27.18 -27.67
N GLU A 17 -24.20 27.80 -28.50
CA GLU A 17 -25.65 27.95 -28.28
C GLU A 17 -26.45 26.62 -28.27
N ASP A 18 -25.82 25.49 -28.61
CA ASP A 18 -26.45 24.17 -28.60
C ASP A 18 -26.70 23.58 -27.20
N ARG A 19 -26.36 24.31 -26.13
CA ARG A 19 -26.55 23.82 -24.75
C ARG A 19 -27.70 24.51 -24.02
N LEU A 20 -28.89 24.50 -24.61
CA LEU A 20 -30.11 24.87 -23.91
C LEU A 20 -30.74 23.68 -23.15
N LYS A 21 -30.50 23.70 -21.84
CA LYS A 21 -31.41 23.36 -20.73
C LYS A 21 -32.22 22.05 -20.82
N SER A 22 -31.71 20.99 -20.17
CA SER A 22 -32.55 20.02 -19.47
C SER A 22 -32.35 20.15 -17.96
N LYS A 23 -33.19 20.99 -17.34
CA LYS A 23 -33.49 20.94 -15.91
C LYS A 23 -34.87 20.31 -15.79
N LYS A 24 -34.94 19.00 -15.54
CA LYS A 24 -36.11 18.37 -14.92
C LYS A 24 -35.63 17.26 -14.00
N GLY A 25 -36.05 17.37 -12.75
CA GLY A 25 -35.72 16.46 -11.67
C GLY A 25 -36.05 15.00 -12.03
N PHE A 26 -35.27 14.11 -11.45
CA PHE A 26 -35.48 12.67 -11.46
C PHE A 26 -36.78 12.35 -10.69
N SER A 27 -37.91 12.59 -11.32
CA SER A 27 -39.18 11.99 -10.93
C SER A 27 -39.15 10.54 -11.39
N ARG A 28 -39.26 9.62 -10.42
CA ARG A 28 -39.57 8.21 -10.67
C ARG A 28 -40.95 8.15 -11.35
N LYS A 29 -40.97 8.22 -12.68
CA LYS A 29 -42.10 7.73 -13.46
C LYS A 29 -41.76 6.32 -13.91
N ALA A 30 -42.62 5.40 -13.51
CA ALA A 30 -42.70 4.05 -14.01
C ALA A 30 -42.61 4.08 -15.54
N ILE A 31 -41.58 3.41 -16.07
CA ILE A 31 -41.58 2.92 -17.44
C ILE A 31 -42.10 1.50 -17.27
N ASP A 32 -43.42 1.38 -17.33
CA ASP A 32 -44.07 0.13 -17.72
C ASP A 32 -43.81 0.00 -19.23
N GLU A 33 -42.60 -0.40 -19.58
CA GLU A 33 -42.36 -1.11 -20.84
C GLU A 33 -42.58 -2.58 -20.50
N GLU A 34 -43.67 -3.13 -21.04
CA GLU A 34 -43.93 -4.55 -21.08
C GLU A 34 -42.73 -5.26 -21.73
N VAL A 35 -41.84 -5.77 -20.88
CA VAL A 35 -40.88 -6.79 -21.26
C VAL A 35 -41.70 -8.08 -21.38
N SER A 36 -42.16 -8.37 -22.59
CA SER A 36 -42.60 -9.70 -22.97
C SER A 36 -41.55 -10.72 -22.54
N PRO A 37 -41.90 -11.80 -21.83
CA PRO A 37 -40.94 -12.71 -21.19
C PRO A 37 -40.25 -13.67 -22.17
N ASP A 38 -40.23 -13.37 -23.47
CA ASP A 38 -39.98 -14.36 -24.53
C ASP A 38 -38.91 -13.91 -25.53
N SER A 39 -37.81 -13.35 -25.02
CA SER A 39 -36.57 -13.19 -25.79
C SER A 39 -35.54 -14.20 -25.27
N PRO A 40 -35.23 -15.27 -26.01
CA PRO A 40 -34.24 -16.25 -25.56
C PRO A 40 -32.89 -15.56 -25.41
N GLU A 41 -32.32 -15.60 -24.20
CA GLU A 41 -30.91 -15.31 -23.98
C GLU A 41 -30.10 -16.16 -24.98
N PRO A 42 -29.03 -15.63 -25.59
CA PRO A 42 -28.23 -16.41 -26.52
C PRO A 42 -27.74 -17.68 -25.82
N ASP A 43 -28.21 -18.84 -26.30
CA ASP A 43 -27.88 -20.17 -25.79
C ASP A 43 -26.36 -20.31 -25.64
N VAL A 44 -25.87 -20.07 -24.43
CA VAL A 44 -24.50 -20.42 -24.07
C VAL A 44 -24.50 -21.94 -24.05
N PRO A 45 -23.78 -22.62 -24.97
CA PRO A 45 -23.83 -24.07 -25.06
C PRO A 45 -23.52 -24.65 -23.68
N ALA A 46 -24.51 -25.29 -23.06
CA ALA A 46 -24.37 -25.91 -21.77
C ALA A 46 -23.29 -26.97 -21.89
N LEU A 47 -22.12 -26.70 -21.32
CA LEU A 47 -21.01 -27.63 -21.35
C LEU A 47 -21.48 -28.97 -20.74
N PRO A 48 -21.14 -30.11 -21.36
CA PRO A 48 -21.53 -31.42 -20.84
C PRO A 48 -20.98 -31.55 -19.41
N GLY A 49 -21.87 -31.59 -18.41
CA GLY A 49 -21.52 -31.66 -16.99
C GLY A 49 -21.96 -30.46 -16.13
N GLY A 50 -22.57 -29.42 -16.71
CA GLY A 50 -23.06 -28.26 -15.96
C GLY A 50 -21.95 -27.34 -15.44
N PRO A 51 -22.28 -26.31 -14.63
CA PRO A 51 -21.29 -25.38 -14.12
C PRO A 51 -20.34 -26.05 -13.12
N PHE A 52 -19.05 -25.71 -13.21
CA PHE A 52 -18.04 -26.22 -12.29
C PHE A 52 -18.34 -25.81 -10.84
N LYS A 53 -18.49 -26.81 -9.97
CA LYS A 53 -18.83 -26.60 -8.55
C LYS A 53 -17.61 -26.21 -7.73
N PHE A 54 -17.19 -24.95 -7.88
CA PHE A 54 -15.98 -24.42 -7.27
C PHE A 54 -15.87 -24.63 -5.74
N PHE A 55 -16.98 -24.51 -5.00
CA PHE A 55 -16.96 -24.66 -3.54
C PHE A 55 -16.95 -26.10 -3.04
N GLU A 56 -17.12 -27.09 -3.91
CA GLU A 56 -16.91 -28.51 -3.57
C GLU A 56 -15.42 -28.87 -3.54
N LEU A 57 -14.54 -28.04 -4.10
CA LEU A 57 -13.10 -28.21 -3.97
C LEU A 57 -12.65 -28.09 -2.51
N PRO A 58 -11.60 -28.81 -2.07
CA PRO A 58 -10.95 -28.57 -0.78
C PRO A 58 -10.45 -27.13 -0.65
N ALA A 59 -10.43 -26.61 0.58
CA ALA A 59 -10.07 -25.22 0.86
C ALA A 59 -8.65 -24.87 0.40
N GLU A 60 -7.73 -25.82 0.49
CA GLU A 60 -6.33 -25.69 0.07
C GLU A 60 -6.21 -25.43 -1.43
N ILE A 61 -7.03 -26.14 -2.23
CA ILE A 61 -7.07 -25.96 -3.68
C ILE A 61 -7.69 -24.60 -4.01
N ARG A 62 -8.78 -24.22 -3.32
CA ARG A 62 -9.37 -22.87 -3.49
C ARG A 62 -8.37 -21.77 -3.17
N ASN A 63 -7.61 -21.89 -2.08
CA ASN A 63 -6.58 -20.93 -1.69
C ASN A 63 -5.47 -20.79 -2.73
N LYS A 64 -5.02 -21.92 -3.32
CA LYS A 64 -4.07 -21.88 -4.45
C LYS A 64 -4.65 -21.15 -5.66
N ILE A 65 -5.91 -21.42 -6.00
CA ILE A 65 -6.59 -20.74 -7.12
C ILE A 65 -6.70 -19.24 -6.85
N TYR A 66 -7.08 -18.83 -5.64
CA TYR A 66 -7.14 -17.42 -5.25
C TYR A 66 -5.77 -16.75 -5.36
N GLY A 67 -4.71 -17.39 -4.88
CA GLY A 67 -3.34 -16.88 -5.01
C GLY A 67 -2.93 -16.68 -6.47
N LEU A 68 -3.26 -17.63 -7.36
CA LEU A 68 -2.99 -17.51 -8.79
C LEU A 68 -3.76 -16.34 -9.43
N ILE A 69 -5.01 -16.09 -9.02
CA ILE A 69 -5.81 -14.98 -9.56
C ILE A 69 -5.30 -13.62 -9.07
N LEU A 70 -4.97 -13.52 -7.77
CA LEU A 70 -4.52 -12.27 -7.15
C LEU A 70 -3.09 -11.88 -7.54
N PHE A 71 -2.18 -12.84 -7.62
CA PHE A 71 -0.74 -12.60 -7.77
C PHE A 71 -0.15 -13.14 -9.08
N GLY A 72 -0.93 -13.85 -9.89
CA GLY A 72 -0.49 -14.34 -11.19
C GLY A 72 -0.11 -13.24 -12.17
N LYS A 73 0.63 -13.60 -13.23
CA LYS A 73 1.04 -12.67 -14.28
C LYS A 73 -0.20 -11.94 -14.84
N PRO A 74 -0.14 -10.63 -15.13
CA PRO A 74 -1.27 -9.86 -15.65
C PRO A 74 -1.61 -10.36 -17.07
N GLY A 75 -2.42 -11.42 -17.16
CA GLY A 75 -2.53 -12.23 -18.37
C GLY A 75 -3.88 -12.22 -19.07
N TYR A 76 -4.94 -11.69 -18.47
CA TYR A 76 -6.27 -11.84 -19.06
C TYR A 76 -6.94 -10.49 -19.31
N ARG A 77 -6.81 -9.99 -20.56
CA ARG A 77 -7.82 -9.08 -21.10
C ARG A 77 -9.10 -9.90 -21.22
N GLY A 78 -10.21 -9.40 -20.68
CA GLY A 78 -11.50 -10.04 -20.92
C GLY A 78 -11.86 -10.03 -22.41
N LYS A 79 -12.93 -10.71 -22.81
CA LYS A 79 -13.48 -10.64 -24.18
C LYS A 79 -13.68 -9.18 -24.65
N ASP A 80 -13.95 -8.27 -23.71
CA ASP A 80 -14.13 -6.83 -23.94
C ASP A 80 -12.83 -6.04 -24.12
N GLY A 81 -11.67 -6.72 -24.19
CA GLY A 81 -10.34 -6.10 -24.30
C GLY A 81 -9.85 -5.35 -23.05
N ARG A 82 -10.70 -5.16 -22.04
CA ARG A 82 -10.37 -4.48 -20.78
C ARG A 82 -9.56 -5.39 -19.85
N LYS A 83 -8.54 -4.82 -19.19
CA LYS A 83 -7.83 -5.48 -18.10
C LYS A 83 -8.80 -5.62 -16.92
N LYS A 84 -9.23 -6.85 -16.60
CA LYS A 84 -10.02 -7.08 -15.40
C LYS A 84 -9.15 -6.82 -14.17
N THR A 85 -9.70 -6.10 -13.19
CA THR A 85 -9.02 -5.88 -11.91
C THR A 85 -8.93 -7.23 -11.20
N ARG A 86 -7.74 -7.57 -10.67
CA ARG A 86 -7.51 -8.85 -9.97
C ARG A 86 -8.39 -8.98 -8.72
N THR A 87 -8.83 -7.86 -8.18
CA THR A 87 -9.74 -7.77 -7.03
C THR A 87 -11.21 -8.01 -7.39
N SER A 88 -11.58 -8.16 -8.66
CA SER A 88 -12.98 -8.44 -9.06
C SER A 88 -13.54 -9.72 -8.43
N ILE A 89 -12.69 -10.70 -8.12
CA ILE A 89 -13.06 -11.93 -7.43
C ILE A 89 -13.69 -11.69 -6.04
N LEU A 90 -13.33 -10.57 -5.39
CA LEU A 90 -13.88 -10.18 -4.10
C LEU A 90 -15.36 -9.78 -4.17
N ALA A 91 -15.90 -9.53 -5.37
CA ALA A 91 -17.29 -9.12 -5.58
C ALA A 91 -18.23 -10.27 -5.96
N VAL A 92 -17.71 -11.49 -6.16
CA VAL A 92 -18.51 -12.61 -6.70
C VAL A 92 -19.48 -13.19 -5.65
N SER A 93 -18.99 -13.48 -4.44
CA SER A 93 -19.83 -14.02 -3.34
C SER A 93 -19.24 -13.70 -1.97
N ARG A 94 -20.06 -13.77 -0.91
CA ARG A 94 -19.61 -13.52 0.47
C ARG A 94 -18.53 -14.50 0.93
N ARG A 95 -18.69 -15.79 0.62
CA ARG A 95 -17.71 -16.83 0.98
C ARG A 95 -16.37 -16.60 0.26
N MET A 96 -16.42 -16.34 -1.04
CA MET A 96 -15.23 -16.04 -1.83
C MET A 96 -14.53 -14.77 -1.37
N HIS A 97 -15.30 -13.74 -1.02
CA HIS A 97 -14.77 -12.50 -0.46
C HIS A 97 -13.98 -12.76 0.83
N GLN A 98 -14.51 -13.56 1.76
CA GLN A 98 -13.84 -13.86 3.04
C GLN A 98 -12.55 -14.65 2.83
N GLU A 99 -12.61 -15.75 2.08
CA GLU A 99 -11.43 -16.61 1.82
C GLU A 99 -10.35 -15.81 1.07
N THR A 100 -10.73 -15.05 0.04
CA THR A 100 -9.79 -14.31 -0.81
C THR A 100 -9.23 -13.05 -0.14
N SER A 101 -10.02 -12.34 0.66
CA SER A 101 -9.54 -11.14 1.37
C SER A 101 -8.41 -11.49 2.33
N TYR A 102 -8.54 -12.60 3.06
CA TYR A 102 -7.48 -13.06 3.95
C TYR A 102 -6.17 -13.27 3.18
N ILE A 103 -6.21 -13.98 2.04
CA ILE A 103 -5.02 -14.23 1.20
C ILE A 103 -4.43 -12.91 0.68
N LEU A 104 -5.27 -11.99 0.20
CA LEU A 104 -4.83 -10.70 -0.32
C LEU A 104 -4.10 -9.88 0.75
N TYR A 105 -4.71 -9.70 1.92
CA TYR A 105 -4.22 -8.81 2.96
C TYR A 105 -3.09 -9.41 3.81
N SER A 106 -3.01 -10.75 3.91
CA SER A 106 -1.91 -11.44 4.61
C SER A 106 -0.66 -11.63 3.75
N SER A 107 -0.79 -11.57 2.43
CA SER A 107 0.37 -11.73 1.53
C SER A 107 1.05 -10.40 1.21
N LEU A 108 0.30 -9.30 1.17
CA LEU A 108 0.80 -7.96 0.88
C LEU A 108 1.44 -7.31 2.11
N SER A 109 2.46 -6.50 1.87
CA SER A 109 3.04 -5.60 2.88
C SER A 109 2.36 -4.23 2.82
N PHE A 110 2.05 -3.66 3.98
CA PHE A 110 1.40 -2.35 4.08
C PHE A 110 2.35 -1.33 4.70
N ARG A 111 2.43 -0.15 4.08
CA ARG A 111 3.22 0.94 4.62
C ARG A 111 2.53 1.63 5.78
N ILE A 112 3.29 2.00 6.79
CA ILE A 112 2.81 2.78 7.94
C ILE A 112 2.58 4.24 7.52
N PHE A 113 3.55 4.81 6.81
CA PHE A 113 3.55 6.20 6.38
C PHE A 113 3.37 6.33 4.87
N PRO A 114 2.65 7.37 4.41
CA PRO A 114 2.58 7.68 2.98
C PRO A 114 3.95 8.11 2.48
N LEU A 115 4.29 7.66 1.28
CA LEU A 115 5.52 8.02 0.61
C LEU A 115 5.19 8.51 -0.80
N GLN A 116 5.87 9.57 -1.23
CA GLN A 116 5.77 10.11 -2.58
C GLN A 116 6.65 9.28 -3.53
N ASP A 117 6.18 8.07 -3.85
CA ASP A 117 6.83 7.19 -4.81
C ASP A 117 6.13 7.24 -6.18
N PHE A 118 6.87 6.87 -7.22
CA PHE A 118 6.30 6.60 -8.54
C PHE A 118 5.40 5.35 -8.54
N THR A 119 5.65 4.40 -7.63
CA THR A 119 4.85 3.18 -7.50
C THR A 119 3.92 3.29 -6.29
N PRO A 120 2.59 3.22 -6.47
CA PRO A 120 1.68 3.27 -5.35
C PRO A 120 1.79 1.99 -4.52
N ALA A 121 2.13 2.14 -3.25
CA ALA A 121 2.12 1.07 -2.27
C ALA A 121 0.94 1.24 -1.30
N PRO A 122 0.31 0.14 -0.84
CA PRO A 122 -0.86 0.24 0.01
C PRO A 122 -0.47 0.73 1.41
N ILE A 123 -1.28 1.65 1.96
CA ILE A 123 -1.03 2.26 3.27
C ILE A 123 -2.06 1.73 4.27
N ILE A 124 -1.62 1.43 5.49
CA ILE A 124 -2.50 0.91 6.54
C ILE A 124 -3.64 1.88 6.90
N GLN A 125 -3.42 3.17 6.66
CA GLN A 125 -4.36 4.24 6.98
C GLN A 125 -5.58 4.25 6.04
N GLU A 126 -5.41 3.77 4.82
CA GLU A 126 -6.46 3.67 3.80
C GLU A 126 -7.26 2.38 3.97
N LEU A 127 -6.68 1.39 4.66
CA LEU A 127 -7.30 0.10 4.86
C LEU A 127 -8.54 0.20 5.77
N ARG A 128 -9.65 -0.38 5.31
CA ARG A 128 -10.89 -0.50 6.09
C ARG A 128 -10.65 -1.29 7.38
N PRO A 129 -11.30 -0.93 8.50
CA PRO A 129 -11.08 -1.59 9.79
C PRO A 129 -11.21 -3.11 9.76
N MET A 130 -12.15 -3.66 8.98
CA MET A 130 -12.38 -5.11 8.89
C MET A 130 -11.18 -5.91 8.35
N TYR A 131 -10.36 -5.31 7.49
CA TYR A 131 -9.22 -6.01 6.88
C TYR A 131 -7.93 -5.86 7.68
N ARG A 132 -7.89 -4.94 8.64
CA ARG A 132 -6.68 -4.67 9.45
C ARG A 132 -6.25 -5.87 10.28
N ALA A 133 -7.20 -6.70 10.72
CA ALA A 133 -6.92 -7.93 11.45
C ALA A 133 -6.24 -9.01 10.58
N MET A 134 -6.33 -8.90 9.25
CA MET A 134 -5.74 -9.84 8.28
C MET A 134 -4.32 -9.44 7.85
N VAL A 135 -3.87 -8.24 8.20
CA VAL A 135 -2.54 -7.74 7.86
C VAL A 135 -1.51 -8.43 8.75
N THR A 136 -0.50 -9.02 8.13
CA THR A 136 0.58 -9.75 8.79
C THR A 136 1.93 -9.05 8.65
N LYS A 137 2.11 -8.27 7.56
CA LYS A 137 3.37 -7.62 7.21
C LYS A 137 3.21 -6.11 7.14
N LEU A 138 4.05 -5.40 7.89
CA LEU A 138 4.16 -3.95 7.80
C LEU A 138 5.53 -3.54 7.27
N GLU A 139 5.55 -2.38 6.62
CA GLU A 139 6.74 -1.75 6.11
C GLU A 139 6.84 -0.29 6.60
N MET A 140 8.01 0.09 7.09
CA MET A 140 8.39 1.48 7.32
C MET A 140 9.57 1.81 6.43
N VAL A 141 9.34 2.69 5.45
CA VAL A 141 10.38 3.15 4.54
C VAL A 141 10.95 4.45 5.07
N VAL A 142 12.27 4.53 5.14
CA VAL A 142 13.05 5.72 5.52
C VAL A 142 14.06 6.06 4.43
N GLY A 143 14.66 7.24 4.48
CA GLY A 143 15.57 7.77 3.47
C GLY A 143 14.91 8.62 2.38
N SER A 144 13.59 8.68 2.32
CA SER A 144 12.87 9.60 1.44
C SER A 144 12.58 10.94 2.09
N SER A 145 12.51 12.01 1.30
CA SER A 145 12.17 13.36 1.79
C SER A 145 13.02 13.81 2.98
N TRP A 146 14.26 13.34 3.07
CA TRP A 146 15.12 13.51 4.24
C TRP A 146 15.52 14.97 4.52
N ALA A 147 15.56 15.81 3.49
CA ALA A 147 15.80 17.24 3.63
C ALA A 147 14.61 17.99 4.28
N SER A 148 13.39 17.46 4.15
CA SER A 148 12.18 18.02 4.75
C SER A 148 11.13 16.92 4.94
N PRO A 149 11.25 16.11 6.02
CA PRO A 149 10.35 14.99 6.25
C PRO A 149 8.88 15.45 6.32
N PRO A 150 7.93 14.72 5.72
CA PRO A 150 6.53 15.13 5.72
C PRO A 150 5.98 15.24 7.15
N LYS A 151 5.19 16.28 7.44
CA LYS A 151 4.53 16.46 8.76
C LYS A 151 3.59 15.30 9.15
N THR A 152 3.21 14.47 8.19
CA THR A 152 2.39 13.27 8.37
C THR A 152 3.20 12.10 8.94
N TRP A 153 4.52 12.14 8.88
CA TRP A 153 5.43 11.13 9.43
C TRP A 153 5.61 11.34 10.93
N ARG A 154 4.53 11.01 11.66
CA ARG A 154 4.49 11.00 13.11
C ARG A 154 3.42 10.03 13.56
N VAL A 155 3.63 9.39 14.71
CA VAL A 155 2.63 8.47 15.27
C VAL A 155 1.51 9.27 15.96
N SER A 156 0.57 9.77 15.15
CA SER A 156 -0.61 10.47 15.66
C SER A 156 -1.50 9.53 16.49
N LYS A 157 -2.34 10.07 17.39
CA LYS A 157 -3.32 9.29 18.18
C LYS A 157 -4.18 8.35 17.32
N LEU A 158 -4.55 8.80 16.11
CA LEU A 158 -5.33 7.98 15.18
C LEU A 158 -4.51 6.82 14.61
N LEU A 159 -3.28 7.09 14.17
CA LEU A 159 -2.38 6.05 13.67
C LEU A 159 -2.04 5.06 14.79
N ALA A 160 -1.74 5.55 15.98
CA ALA A 160 -1.48 4.74 17.15
C ALA A 160 -2.60 3.73 17.43
N ARG A 161 -3.85 4.21 17.50
CA ARG A 161 -5.03 3.33 17.67
C ARG A 161 -5.19 2.32 16.53
N ARG A 162 -4.77 2.65 15.31
CA ARG A 162 -4.85 1.74 14.16
C ARG A 162 -3.78 0.65 14.26
N LEU A 163 -2.53 1.03 14.54
CA LEU A 163 -1.40 0.12 14.71
C LEU A 163 -1.63 -0.83 15.90
N GLY A 164 -2.14 -0.33 17.02
CA GLY A 164 -2.45 -1.15 18.20
C GLY A 164 -3.58 -2.18 17.98
N LYS A 165 -4.35 -2.06 16.89
CA LYS A 165 -5.39 -3.04 16.49
C LYS A 165 -4.89 -4.11 15.51
N LEU A 166 -3.63 -4.04 15.09
CA LEU A 166 -3.04 -5.00 14.16
C LEU A 166 -2.58 -6.24 14.94
N SER A 167 -3.53 -7.11 15.22
CA SER A 167 -3.33 -8.28 16.07
C SER A 167 -2.44 -9.36 15.46
N ALA A 168 -2.36 -9.43 14.13
CA ALA A 168 -1.67 -10.48 13.37
C ALA A 168 -0.28 -10.07 12.87
N VAL A 169 0.14 -8.81 13.09
CA VAL A 169 1.46 -8.33 12.69
C VAL A 169 2.49 -8.72 13.75
N GLN A 170 3.45 -9.54 13.36
CA GLN A 170 4.58 -9.97 14.20
C GLN A 170 5.93 -9.46 13.68
N SER A 171 6.00 -9.08 12.40
CA SER A 171 7.20 -8.56 11.76
C SER A 171 7.01 -7.19 11.12
N LEU A 172 8.05 -6.36 11.22
CA LEU A 172 8.14 -5.03 10.64
C LEU A 172 9.37 -4.98 9.76
N ARG A 173 9.18 -4.68 8.47
CA ARG A 173 10.27 -4.42 7.54
C ARG A 173 10.63 -2.94 7.58
N LEU A 174 11.87 -2.63 7.93
CA LEU A 174 12.47 -1.31 7.83
C LEU A 174 13.27 -1.24 6.54
N PHE A 175 12.87 -0.39 5.60
CA PHE A 175 13.56 -0.22 4.34
C PHE A 175 14.26 1.13 4.27
N VAL A 176 15.59 1.13 4.16
CA VAL A 176 16.43 2.34 4.10
C VAL A 176 16.75 2.68 2.66
N GLN A 177 16.10 3.70 2.11
CA GLN A 177 16.35 4.15 0.74
C GLN A 177 17.67 4.90 0.59
N CYS A 178 18.06 5.67 1.62
CA CYS A 178 19.20 6.57 1.58
C CYS A 178 19.63 6.91 3.00
N ASP A 179 20.94 7.00 3.23
CA ASP A 179 21.52 7.54 4.47
C ASP A 179 22.13 8.94 4.23
N PRO A 180 21.43 10.02 4.62
CA PRO A 180 21.88 11.40 4.44
C PRO A 180 23.01 11.81 5.41
N SER A 181 23.39 10.95 6.36
CA SER A 181 24.52 11.21 7.25
C SER A 181 25.87 11.08 6.54
N THR A 182 25.90 10.39 5.39
CA THR A 182 27.11 10.21 4.60
C THR A 182 27.64 11.54 4.01
N PRO A 183 28.97 11.69 3.83
CA PRO A 183 29.57 12.94 3.36
C PRO A 183 29.01 13.46 2.03
N THR A 184 28.54 12.55 1.16
CA THR A 184 27.94 12.88 -0.14
C THR A 184 26.75 13.86 -0.03
N TYR A 185 26.00 13.81 1.07
CA TYR A 185 24.80 14.63 1.26
C TYR A 185 25.04 15.87 2.13
N GLU A 186 26.29 16.15 2.52
CA GLU A 186 26.63 17.21 3.47
C GLU A 186 26.12 18.60 3.06
N LYS A 187 26.16 18.92 1.77
CA LYS A 187 25.72 20.23 1.26
C LYS A 187 24.20 20.41 1.22
N TYR A 188 23.46 19.32 1.32
CA TYR A 188 22.02 19.26 1.07
C TYR A 188 21.24 18.95 2.36
N ARG A 189 21.92 18.54 3.43
CA ARG A 189 21.30 18.21 4.72
C ARG A 189 21.06 19.45 5.56
N VAL A 190 19.95 19.43 6.28
CA VAL A 190 19.60 20.45 7.28
C VAL A 190 20.61 20.43 8.42
N SER A 191 20.98 19.24 8.89
CA SER A 191 22.08 19.01 9.83
C SER A 191 22.57 17.56 9.75
N LEU A 192 23.70 17.26 10.40
CA LEU A 192 24.32 15.92 10.43
C LEU A 192 23.38 14.85 11.03
N ASN A 193 22.74 15.15 12.15
CA ASN A 193 21.98 14.16 12.92
C ASN A 193 20.47 14.29 12.80
N PHE A 194 19.94 15.39 12.25
CA PHE A 194 18.50 15.67 12.24
C PHE A 194 17.65 14.51 11.71
N TYR A 195 18.02 13.95 10.54
CA TYR A 195 17.23 12.88 9.94
C TYR A 195 17.42 11.54 10.67
N THR A 196 18.63 11.26 11.14
CA THR A 196 18.98 10.08 11.92
C THR A 196 18.16 10.03 13.21
N ASP A 197 18.16 11.12 13.97
CA ASP A 197 17.39 11.24 15.20
C ASP A 197 15.89 11.17 14.95
N PHE A 198 15.41 11.88 13.92
CA PHE A 198 14.02 11.83 13.50
C PHE A 198 13.55 10.41 13.18
N CYS A 199 14.32 9.63 12.41
CA CYS A 199 13.99 8.25 12.09
C CYS A 199 14.04 7.32 13.31
N GLY A 200 15.02 7.52 14.20
CA GLY A 200 15.12 6.79 15.46
C GLY A 200 13.89 7.04 16.35
N ASP A 201 13.51 8.30 16.54
CA ASP A 201 12.33 8.68 17.33
C ASP A 201 11.03 8.18 16.68
N LEU A 202 10.94 8.22 15.35
CA LEU A 202 9.80 7.68 14.62
C LEU A 202 9.65 6.17 14.82
N LEU A 203 10.75 5.41 14.76
CA LEU A 203 10.74 3.99 15.05
C LEU A 203 10.35 3.73 16.50
N ARG A 204 10.94 4.46 17.45
CA ARG A 204 10.63 4.35 18.88
C ARG A 204 9.13 4.48 19.14
N ASP A 205 8.49 5.49 18.53
CA ASP A 205 7.06 5.73 18.66
C ASP A 205 6.23 4.59 18.04
N VAL A 206 6.65 4.04 16.90
CA VAL A 206 5.98 2.89 16.27
C VAL A 206 6.06 1.65 17.16
N LEU A 207 7.26 1.33 17.66
CA LEU A 207 7.49 0.18 18.53
C LEU A 207 6.73 0.31 19.87
N ALA A 208 6.59 1.53 20.39
CA ALA A 208 5.82 1.79 21.61
C ALA A 208 4.32 1.45 21.44
N VAL A 209 3.76 1.64 20.24
CA VAL A 209 2.35 1.38 19.98
C VAL A 209 2.07 -0.05 19.49
N MET A 210 3.09 -0.79 19.09
CA MET A 210 2.98 -2.14 18.57
C MET A 210 3.61 -3.17 19.52
N PRO A 211 2.96 -3.51 20.65
CA PRO A 211 3.54 -4.40 21.65
C PRO A 211 3.76 -5.83 21.15
N ARG A 212 2.95 -6.29 20.19
CA ARG A 212 2.99 -7.65 19.61
C ARG A 212 4.06 -7.85 18.54
N LEU A 213 4.74 -6.77 18.15
CA LEU A 213 5.80 -6.86 17.17
C LEU A 213 7.01 -7.54 17.81
N GLU A 214 7.51 -8.60 17.20
CA GLU A 214 8.63 -9.40 17.72
C GLU A 214 9.89 -9.24 16.88
N TYR A 215 9.73 -9.23 15.55
CA TYR A 215 10.83 -9.27 14.59
C TYR A 215 10.90 -7.99 13.76
N ILE A 216 12.13 -7.49 13.56
CA ILE A 216 12.42 -6.33 12.72
C ILE A 216 13.39 -6.76 11.63
N GLU A 217 12.95 -6.70 10.38
CA GLU A 217 13.81 -6.96 9.23
C GLU A 217 14.32 -5.62 8.71
N VAL A 218 15.63 -5.38 8.75
CA VAL A 218 16.24 -4.15 8.24
C VAL A 218 16.87 -4.42 6.89
N ASP A 219 16.44 -3.68 5.89
CA ASP A 219 16.86 -3.80 4.50
C ASP A 219 17.09 -2.40 3.90
N GLY A 220 17.68 -2.31 2.71
CA GLY A 220 17.94 -1.01 2.09
C GLY A 220 18.34 -1.07 0.63
N ASN A 221 18.46 0.12 0.03
CA ASN A 221 18.94 0.26 -1.34
C ASN A 221 20.42 -0.16 -1.45
N PRO A 222 20.84 -0.66 -2.63
CA PRO A 222 22.24 -0.93 -2.90
C PRO A 222 23.11 0.31 -2.62
N GLY A 223 24.17 0.13 -1.85
CA GLY A 223 25.08 1.22 -1.48
C GLY A 223 24.82 1.87 -0.12
N VAL A 224 23.71 1.54 0.55
CA VAL A 224 23.51 1.95 1.95
C VAL A 224 24.39 1.09 2.85
N ASP A 225 25.18 1.75 3.70
CA ASP A 225 26.06 1.10 4.66
C ASP A 225 25.26 0.58 5.86
N THR A 226 25.39 -0.73 6.13
CA THR A 226 24.73 -1.38 7.27
C THR A 226 25.29 -0.92 8.61
N GLN A 227 26.53 -0.43 8.63
CA GLN A 227 27.15 0.17 9.82
C GLN A 227 27.04 1.70 9.82
N GLY A 228 26.27 2.26 8.88
CA GLY A 228 26.05 3.70 8.79
C GLY A 228 25.32 4.27 10.00
N PRO A 229 25.43 5.59 10.25
CA PRO A 229 24.77 6.26 11.38
C PRO A 229 23.25 6.05 11.41
N LEU A 230 22.58 6.03 10.26
CA LEU A 230 21.13 5.84 10.23
C LEU A 230 20.73 4.41 10.61
N VAL A 231 21.41 3.40 10.02
CA VAL A 231 21.10 2.00 10.29
C VAL A 231 21.43 1.65 11.74
N SER A 232 22.62 2.01 12.23
CA SER A 232 23.02 1.81 13.63
C SER A 232 22.06 2.46 14.63
N ARG A 233 21.56 3.68 14.35
CA ARG A 233 20.54 4.33 15.17
C ARG A 233 19.25 3.52 15.24
N LEU A 234 18.78 2.98 14.11
CA LEU A 234 17.56 2.16 14.05
C LEU A 234 17.72 0.83 14.79
N LEU A 235 18.87 0.17 14.64
CA LEU A 235 19.20 -1.05 15.36
C LEU A 235 19.25 -0.80 16.87
N THR A 236 19.85 0.32 17.30
CA THR A 236 19.89 0.72 18.72
C THR A 236 18.48 0.86 19.31
N GLU A 237 17.52 1.42 18.56
CA GLU A 237 16.12 1.52 19.03
C GLU A 237 15.40 0.17 19.07
N ALA A 238 15.70 -0.73 18.13
CA ALA A 238 15.20 -2.10 18.14
C ALA A 238 15.71 -2.86 19.38
N ASP A 239 17.01 -2.78 19.64
CA ASP A 239 17.68 -3.40 20.79
C ASP A 239 17.15 -2.83 22.11
N PHE A 240 16.99 -1.51 22.20
CA PHE A 240 16.44 -0.84 23.38
C PHE A 240 15.01 -1.32 23.71
N LYS A 241 14.22 -1.69 22.70
CA LYS A 241 12.88 -2.27 22.87
C LYS A 241 12.87 -3.80 22.98
N GLY A 242 14.05 -4.43 23.03
CA GLY A 242 14.21 -5.88 23.13
C GLY A 242 13.63 -6.64 21.94
N LYS A 243 13.69 -6.05 20.74
CA LYS A 243 13.18 -6.66 19.51
C LYS A 243 14.30 -7.37 18.77
N THR A 244 14.00 -8.58 18.30
CA THR A 244 14.95 -9.33 17.47
C THR A 244 15.00 -8.68 16.09
N TRP A 245 16.21 -8.45 15.57
CA TRP A 245 16.37 -7.91 14.23
C TRP A 245 17.26 -8.78 13.35
N THR A 246 17.03 -8.69 12.04
CA THR A 246 17.81 -9.36 11.01
C THR A 246 18.12 -8.38 9.90
N LEU A 247 19.30 -8.49 9.29
CA LEU A 247 19.61 -7.76 8.07
C LEU A 247 19.07 -8.52 6.86
N GLY A 248 18.60 -7.77 5.86
CA GLY A 248 18.37 -8.27 4.52
C GLY A 248 19.68 -8.70 3.84
N PRO A 249 19.65 -8.99 2.53
CA PRO A 249 20.84 -9.43 1.81
C PRO A 249 21.92 -8.33 1.80
N THR A 250 23.16 -8.70 2.11
CA THR A 250 24.29 -7.78 2.21
C THR A 250 25.51 -8.28 1.46
N LYS A 251 26.37 -7.37 0.99
CA LYS A 251 27.62 -7.68 0.32
C LYS A 251 28.77 -6.83 0.87
N PRO A 252 29.95 -7.42 1.14
CA PRO A 252 31.13 -6.65 1.49
C PRO A 252 31.64 -5.85 0.28
N PHE A 253 32.02 -4.61 0.52
CA PHE A 253 32.55 -3.68 -0.46
C PHE A 253 33.83 -3.05 0.06
N ALA A 254 34.92 -3.17 -0.70
CA ALA A 254 36.20 -2.61 -0.33
C ALA A 254 36.22 -1.11 -0.66
N THR A 255 36.40 -0.28 0.37
CA THR A 255 36.67 1.15 0.26
C THR A 255 38.10 1.46 0.69
N PRO A 256 38.67 2.62 0.32
CA PRO A 256 40.00 3.04 0.81
C PRO A 256 40.12 3.06 2.34
N GLU A 257 38.98 3.18 3.04
CA GLU A 257 38.85 3.21 4.50
C GLU A 257 38.68 1.81 5.13
N GLY A 258 38.55 0.75 4.32
CA GLY A 258 38.33 -0.62 4.78
C GLY A 258 37.14 -1.32 4.10
N ILE A 259 36.77 -2.51 4.61
CA ILE A 259 35.65 -3.30 4.10
C ILE A 259 34.36 -2.79 4.75
N LYS A 260 33.44 -2.26 3.94
CA LYS A 260 32.08 -1.87 4.37
C LYS A 260 31.09 -2.95 3.98
N VAL A 261 30.08 -3.19 4.80
CA VAL A 261 29.01 -4.14 4.49
C VAL A 261 27.81 -3.34 4.02
N LEU A 262 27.47 -3.46 2.74
CA LEU A 262 26.39 -2.68 2.12
C LEU A 262 25.20 -3.60 1.86
N PHE A 263 23.99 -3.04 1.83
CA PHE A 263 22.82 -3.78 1.34
C PHE A 263 22.99 -4.15 -0.14
N TRP A 264 22.47 -5.33 -0.50
CA TRP A 264 22.57 -5.92 -1.83
C TRP A 264 21.21 -6.52 -2.22
N VAL A 265 20.91 -6.58 -3.51
CA VAL A 265 19.70 -7.23 -4.05
C VAL A 265 20.09 -8.47 -4.84
#